data_AF-A0A1I4THT8-F1
#
_entry.id   AF-A0A1I4THT8-F1
#
_cell.length_a   1.000
_cell.length_b   1.000
_cell.length_c   1.000
_cell.angle_alpha   90.00
_cell.angle_beta   90.00
_cell.angle_gamma   90.00
#
_symmetry.space_group_name_H-M   'P 1'
#
loop_
_entity.id
_entity.type
_entity.pdbx_description
1 polymer ?
#
loop_
_entity_poly.entity_id
_entity_poly.type
_entity_poly.pdbx_seq_one_letter_code
_entity_poly.pdbx_strand_id
1 'polypeptide(L)'
;MKPLSAAPIVLLKVNFDADQLSSLLRYRLERPAAAAAAAAEPPPEPDDGMYADSLHFGPGEQLSVRVVGGGGPGFVGFQVVDACLITRPQVLLRGADFGTRYAPPSMFAQSLGATLALGLDLDVGAPVVDPDGYLRVAQTWKSTLDVVGAAGIWELSFVLTVRILRDDGSEPLRVFFFDPESEVGGPSTVKRH
;
A
#
# COMPACT_ATOMS: atom_id res chain seq x y z
N MET A 1 -7.27 -1.40 -34.41
CA MET A 1 -6.54 -1.07 -33.18
C MET A 1 -7.45 -1.36 -32.01
N LYS A 2 -7.11 -2.33 -31.16
CA LYS A 2 -7.81 -2.56 -29.89
C LYS A 2 -7.38 -1.39 -28.99
N PRO A 3 -8.30 -0.65 -28.34
CA PRO A 3 -7.89 0.38 -27.39
C PRO A 3 -7.01 -0.27 -26.33
N LEU A 4 -5.89 0.37 -25.97
CA LEU A 4 -5.16 -0.01 -24.75
C LEU A 4 -6.17 0.12 -23.61
N SER A 5 -6.58 -1.01 -23.04
CA SER A 5 -7.28 -1.02 -21.77
C SER A 5 -6.44 -0.23 -20.77
N ALA A 6 -7.02 0.73 -20.07
CA ALA A 6 -6.34 1.36 -18.95
C ALA A 6 -5.86 0.28 -17.98
N ALA A 7 -4.64 0.43 -17.45
CA ALA A 7 -4.10 -0.50 -16.47
C ALA A 7 -5.05 -0.58 -15.26
N PRO A 8 -5.29 -1.76 -14.68
CA PRO A 8 -6.15 -1.87 -13.51
C PRO A 8 -5.52 -1.13 -12.33
N ILE A 9 -6.30 -0.24 -11.71
CA ILE A 9 -5.89 0.50 -10.52
C ILE A 9 -6.30 -0.31 -9.29
N VAL A 10 -5.35 -0.64 -8.44
CA VAL A 10 -5.55 -1.25 -7.12
C VAL A 10 -5.38 -0.19 -6.04
N LEU A 11 -6.17 -0.26 -4.98
CA LEU A 11 -6.17 0.73 -3.90
C LEU A 11 -5.59 0.13 -2.63
N LEU A 12 -4.42 0.61 -2.20
CA LEU A 12 -3.92 0.37 -0.86
C LEU A 12 -4.59 1.34 0.11
N LYS A 13 -5.51 0.82 0.91
CA LYS A 13 -6.17 1.57 1.98
C LYS A 13 -5.46 1.29 3.29
N VAL A 14 -4.94 2.34 3.92
CA VAL A 14 -4.32 2.28 5.26
C VAL A 14 -5.12 3.09 6.25
N ASN A 15 -5.18 2.64 7.49
CA ASN A 15 -6.00 3.24 8.53
C ASN A 15 -5.19 3.37 9.82
N PHE A 16 -5.39 4.49 10.51
CA PHE A 16 -4.93 4.70 11.87
C PHE A 16 -6.03 5.34 12.70
N ASP A 17 -5.94 5.12 14.00
CA ASP A 17 -6.73 5.82 15.00
C ASP A 17 -5.83 6.85 15.71
N ALA A 18 -6.33 8.07 15.94
CA ALA A 18 -5.58 9.17 16.53
C ALA A 18 -5.12 8.87 17.96
N ASP A 19 -5.85 8.01 18.67
CA ASP A 19 -5.69 7.68 20.07
C ASP A 19 -5.09 6.27 20.28
N GLN A 20 -4.87 5.49 19.21
CA GLN A 20 -4.23 4.18 19.35
C GLN A 20 -2.82 4.29 19.92
N LEU A 21 -2.47 3.38 20.83
CA LEU A 21 -1.13 3.31 21.42
C LEU A 21 -0.08 2.81 20.42
N SER A 22 -0.46 1.90 19.53
CA SER A 22 0.44 1.31 18.53
C SER A 22 0.78 2.29 17.41
N SER A 23 1.93 2.12 16.75
CA SER A 23 2.26 2.80 15.49
C SER A 23 1.87 1.99 14.26
N LEU A 24 1.24 0.82 14.42
CA LEU A 24 0.89 -0.03 13.29
C LEU A 24 -0.32 0.49 12.52
N LEU A 25 -0.18 0.61 11.20
CA LEU A 25 -1.29 0.86 10.29
C LEU A 25 -2.07 -0.42 10.04
N ARG A 26 -3.40 -0.30 9.99
CA ARG A 26 -4.26 -1.34 9.44
C ARG A 26 -4.37 -1.13 7.93
N TYR A 27 -3.95 -2.10 7.14
CA TYR A 27 -3.94 -1.98 5.69
C TYR A 27 -4.87 -3.01 5.04
N ARG A 28 -5.28 -2.71 3.80
CA ARG A 28 -6.00 -3.62 2.91
C ARG A 28 -5.73 -3.22 1.47
N LEU A 29 -5.55 -4.19 0.59
CA LEU A 29 -5.54 -3.97 -0.84
C LEU A 29 -6.96 -4.18 -1.39
N GLU A 30 -7.53 -3.15 -2.00
CA GLU A 30 -8.87 -3.18 -2.57
C GLU A 30 -8.78 -3.17 -4.11
N ARG A 31 -9.47 -4.12 -4.76
CA ARG A 31 -9.47 -4.28 -6.21
C ARG A 31 -10.86 -3.88 -6.76
N PRO A 32 -10.95 -3.09 -7.85
CA PRO A 32 -12.24 -2.77 -8.46
C PRO A 32 -12.97 -4.05 -8.88
N ALA A 33 -14.29 -4.11 -8.66
CA ALA A 33 -15.10 -5.31 -8.93
C ALA A 33 -14.98 -5.82 -10.38
N ALA A 34 -14.83 -4.92 -11.36
CA ALA A 34 -14.63 -5.29 -12.76
C ALA A 34 -13.26 -5.95 -13.03
N ALA A 35 -12.22 -5.56 -12.30
CA ALA A 35 -10.90 -6.19 -12.37
C ALA A 35 -10.87 -7.52 -11.61
N ALA A 36 -11.58 -7.62 -10.49
CA ALA A 36 -11.78 -8.88 -9.76
C ALA A 36 -12.56 -9.92 -10.58
N ALA A 37 -13.51 -9.48 -11.41
CA ALA A 37 -14.26 -10.36 -12.31
C ALA A 37 -13.50 -10.76 -13.59
N ALA A 38 -12.48 -9.99 -13.99
CA ALA A 38 -11.62 -10.27 -15.15
C ALA A 38 -10.38 -11.10 -14.78
N ALA A 39 -10.02 -11.16 -13.49
CA ALA A 39 -9.04 -12.12 -13.00
C ALA A 39 -9.63 -13.53 -13.17
N ALA A 40 -8.96 -14.36 -13.98
CA ALA A 40 -9.40 -15.73 -14.25
C ALA A 40 -9.27 -16.66 -13.02
N GLU A 41 -8.65 -16.17 -11.94
CA GLU A 41 -8.41 -16.87 -10.69
C GLU A 41 -8.85 -15.98 -9.51
N PRO A 42 -9.29 -16.57 -8.39
CA PRO A 42 -9.63 -15.82 -7.18
C PRO A 42 -8.46 -14.92 -6.73
N PRO A 43 -8.73 -13.87 -5.93
CA PRO A 43 -7.67 -13.04 -5.36
C PRO A 43 -6.61 -13.95 -4.73
N PRO A 44 -5.31 -13.75 -5.02
CA PRO A 44 -4.24 -14.63 -4.54
C PRO A 44 -3.98 -14.53 -3.03
N GLU A 45 -4.77 -13.74 -2.30
CA GLU A 45 -4.64 -13.56 -0.86
C GLU A 45 -5.06 -14.86 -0.15
N PRO A 46 -4.13 -15.55 0.54
CA PRO A 46 -4.50 -16.67 1.39
C PRO A 46 -5.35 -16.15 2.55
N ASP A 47 -6.52 -16.74 2.79
CA ASP A 47 -7.32 -16.41 3.99
C ASP A 47 -6.62 -16.88 5.29
N ASP A 48 -5.64 -17.78 5.17
CA ASP A 48 -4.86 -18.37 6.26
C ASP A 48 -3.40 -18.68 5.87
N GLY A 49 -2.54 -18.90 6.87
CA GLY A 49 -1.14 -19.28 6.69
C GLY A 49 -0.13 -18.12 6.76
N MET A 50 1.15 -18.43 6.47
CA MET A 50 2.29 -17.52 6.68
C MET A 50 2.25 -16.24 5.84
N TYR A 51 1.43 -16.22 4.78
CA TYR A 51 1.39 -15.14 3.77
C TYR A 51 0.01 -14.47 3.68
N ALA A 52 -0.88 -14.70 4.66
CA ALA A 52 -2.24 -14.13 4.68
C ALA A 52 -2.25 -12.59 4.76
N ASP A 53 -1.15 -12.01 5.24
CA ASP A 53 -0.96 -10.57 5.40
C ASP A 53 -0.13 -9.93 4.25
N SER A 54 0.26 -10.71 3.23
CA SER A 54 1.11 -10.23 2.11
C SER A 54 0.32 -9.45 1.06
N LEU A 55 0.97 -8.45 0.44
CA LEU A 55 0.39 -7.67 -0.65
C LEU A 55 0.71 -8.27 -2.02
N HIS A 56 -0.32 -8.66 -2.76
CA HIS A 56 -0.15 -9.28 -4.08
C HIS A 56 -0.55 -8.30 -5.19
N PHE A 57 0.35 -8.07 -6.14
CA PHE A 57 0.14 -7.19 -7.28
C PHE A 57 0.23 -7.95 -8.61
N GLY A 58 -0.60 -7.53 -9.56
CA GLY A 58 -0.50 -7.92 -10.95
C GLY A 58 0.64 -7.16 -11.65
N PRO A 59 1.36 -7.78 -12.60
CA PRO A 59 2.37 -7.07 -13.39
C PRO A 59 1.73 -5.94 -14.20
N GLY A 60 2.26 -4.73 -14.10
CA GLY A 60 1.73 -3.56 -14.80
C GLY A 60 0.46 -2.94 -14.19
N GLU A 61 0.06 -3.36 -12.99
CA GLU A 61 -0.99 -2.67 -12.22
C GLU A 61 -0.55 -1.26 -11.81
N GLN A 62 -1.54 -0.41 -11.51
CA GLN A 62 -1.30 0.89 -10.91
C GLN A 62 -1.77 0.88 -9.45
N LEU A 63 -0.92 1.28 -8.53
CA LEU A 63 -1.26 1.41 -7.12
C LEU A 63 -1.69 2.85 -6.80
N SER A 64 -2.90 3.01 -6.27
CA SER A 64 -3.36 4.22 -5.59
C SER A 64 -3.29 4.01 -4.08
N VAL A 65 -2.96 5.05 -3.32
CA VAL A 65 -2.87 4.98 -1.85
C VAL A 65 -3.95 5.88 -1.23
N ARG A 66 -4.64 5.35 -0.22
CA ARG A 66 -5.60 6.11 0.59
C ARG A 66 -5.30 5.91 2.06
N VAL A 67 -5.12 7.00 2.78
CA VAL A 67 -5.03 7.02 4.24
C VAL A 67 -6.38 7.41 4.81
N VAL A 68 -6.82 6.69 5.83
CA VAL A 68 -7.99 7.03 6.65
C VAL A 68 -7.52 7.23 8.08
N GLY A 69 -7.65 8.45 8.58
CA GLY A 69 -7.43 8.78 9.98
C GLY A 69 -8.78 8.83 10.69
N GLY A 70 -8.89 8.16 11.83
CA GLY A 70 -10.06 8.24 12.69
C GLY A 70 -9.72 8.69 14.11
N GLY A 71 -10.71 9.13 14.87
CA GLY A 71 -10.52 9.43 16.29
C GLY A 71 -11.83 9.68 17.02
N GLY A 72 -11.78 9.57 18.34
CA GLY A 72 -12.90 9.85 19.23
C GLY A 72 -13.12 11.35 19.46
N PRO A 73 -13.89 11.72 20.51
CA PRO A 73 -14.10 13.11 20.89
C PRO A 73 -12.78 13.88 21.01
N GLY A 74 -12.73 15.07 20.41
CA GLY A 74 -11.55 15.92 20.36
C GLY A 74 -10.69 15.74 19.11
N PHE A 75 -10.91 14.70 18.30
CA PHE A 75 -10.29 14.59 16.98
C PHE A 75 -11.02 15.46 15.95
N VAL A 76 -10.28 16.32 15.25
CA VAL A 76 -10.82 17.22 14.21
C VAL A 76 -10.40 16.77 12.81
N GLY A 77 -9.23 16.14 12.69
CA GLY A 77 -8.71 15.66 11.42
C GLY A 77 -7.21 15.42 11.50
N PHE A 78 -6.58 15.28 10.34
CA PHE A 78 -5.13 15.13 10.26
C PHE A 78 -4.58 15.74 8.97
N GLN A 79 -3.27 15.94 8.94
CA GLN A 79 -2.52 16.28 7.74
C GLN A 79 -1.38 15.28 7.58
N VAL A 80 -1.21 14.72 6.38
CA VAL A 80 0.00 13.97 6.04
C VAL A 80 1.16 14.94 5.91
N VAL A 81 2.22 14.72 6.68
CA VAL A 81 3.43 15.55 6.71
C VAL A 81 4.55 14.90 5.90
N ASP A 82 4.63 13.58 5.93
CA ASP A 82 5.62 12.79 5.20
C ASP A 82 5.09 11.38 4.94
N ALA A 83 5.46 10.80 3.81
CA ALA A 83 5.10 9.44 3.43
C ALA A 83 6.19 8.82 2.56
N CYS A 84 6.63 7.61 2.92
CA CYS A 84 7.71 6.92 2.22
C CYS A 84 7.38 5.43 2.09
N LEU A 85 7.58 4.89 0.89
CA LEU A 85 7.64 3.45 0.64
C LEU A 85 9.09 3.01 0.60
N ILE A 86 9.36 1.86 1.22
CA ILE A 86 10.68 1.23 1.26
C ILE A 86 10.50 -0.19 0.75
N THR A 87 11.25 -0.56 -0.27
CA THR A 87 11.21 -1.87 -0.90
C THR A 87 12.55 -2.57 -0.75
N ARG A 88 12.54 -3.83 -0.34
CA ARG A 88 13.75 -4.67 -0.26
C ARG A 88 13.53 -5.90 -1.14
N PRO A 89 14.20 -6.00 -2.29
CA PRO A 89 14.02 -7.14 -3.18
C PRO A 89 14.58 -8.42 -2.58
N GLN A 90 13.85 -9.52 -2.72
CA GLN A 90 14.34 -10.86 -2.45
C GLN A 90 15.12 -11.42 -3.66
N VAL A 91 15.87 -12.50 -3.44
CA VAL A 91 16.62 -13.18 -4.50
C VAL A 91 15.65 -13.93 -5.41
N LEU A 92 15.69 -13.64 -6.72
CA LEU A 92 14.82 -14.29 -7.71
C LEU A 92 15.33 -15.68 -8.12
N LEU A 93 16.65 -15.82 -8.26
CA LEU A 93 17.29 -17.08 -8.66
C LEU A 93 18.69 -17.16 -8.06
N ARG A 94 19.05 -18.33 -7.55
CA ARG A 94 20.42 -18.68 -7.13
C ARG A 94 20.69 -20.14 -7.48
N GLY A 95 21.78 -20.42 -8.18
CA GLY A 95 22.16 -21.80 -8.53
C GLY A 95 23.64 -21.92 -8.85
N ALA A 96 24.15 -23.16 -8.92
CA ALA A 96 25.53 -23.41 -9.33
C ALA A 96 25.74 -23.13 -10.84
N ASP A 97 24.68 -23.32 -11.63
CA ASP A 97 24.70 -23.21 -13.10
C ASP A 97 24.24 -21.84 -13.63
N PHE A 98 23.74 -20.97 -12.75
CA PHE A 98 23.25 -19.64 -13.09
C PHE A 98 23.70 -18.63 -12.04
N GLY A 99 24.20 -17.47 -12.47
CA GLY A 99 24.54 -16.37 -11.55
C GLY A 99 23.33 -15.93 -10.73
N THR A 100 23.57 -15.45 -9.50
CA THR A 100 22.52 -14.91 -8.63
C THR A 100 21.81 -13.75 -9.32
N ARG A 101 20.47 -13.84 -9.44
CA ARG A 101 19.64 -12.78 -10.01
C ARG A 101 18.80 -12.15 -8.91
N TYR A 102 18.83 -10.82 -8.86
CA TYR A 102 18.07 -10.02 -7.92
C TYR A 102 16.89 -9.37 -8.64
N ALA A 103 15.80 -9.15 -7.91
CA ALA A 103 14.75 -8.25 -8.35
C ALA A 103 15.28 -6.80 -8.36
N PRO A 104 14.67 -5.89 -9.14
CA PRO A 104 15.00 -4.48 -9.07
C PRO A 104 14.82 -3.94 -7.63
N PRO A 105 15.57 -2.88 -7.24
CA PRO A 105 15.49 -2.31 -5.89
C PRO A 105 14.07 -1.93 -5.44
N SER A 106 13.19 -1.62 -6.40
CA SER A 106 11.78 -1.34 -6.16
C SER A 106 10.85 -2.08 -7.10
N MET A 107 9.66 -2.37 -6.60
CA MET A 107 8.53 -2.86 -7.37
C MET A 107 7.77 -1.74 -8.10
N PHE A 108 8.14 -0.47 -7.90
CA PHE A 108 7.50 0.68 -8.55
C PHE A 108 8.44 1.31 -9.58
N ALA A 109 7.95 1.50 -10.81
CA ALA A 109 8.75 2.03 -11.93
C ALA A 109 9.23 3.47 -11.71
N GLN A 110 8.54 4.21 -10.84
CA GLN A 110 8.88 5.58 -10.43
C GLN A 110 10.14 5.65 -9.57
N SER A 111 10.57 4.53 -8.98
CA SER A 111 11.72 4.52 -8.09
C SER A 111 12.95 3.89 -8.74
N LEU A 112 14.08 4.62 -8.71
CA LEU A 112 15.39 4.07 -9.07
C LEU A 112 16.03 3.26 -7.93
N GLY A 113 15.64 3.54 -6.68
CA GLY A 113 16.23 2.96 -5.47
C GLY A 113 15.23 2.22 -4.60
N ALA A 114 15.67 1.80 -3.42
CA ALA A 114 14.83 1.11 -2.44
C ALA A 114 13.80 2.02 -1.77
N THR A 115 13.98 3.35 -1.80
CA THR A 115 13.12 4.31 -1.11
C THR A 115 12.38 5.19 -2.11
N LEU A 116 11.09 5.41 -1.85
CA LEU A 116 10.23 6.25 -2.66
C LEU A 116 9.41 7.17 -1.75
N ALA A 117 9.80 8.44 -1.70
CA ALA A 117 9.01 9.48 -1.06
C ALA A 117 7.77 9.77 -1.91
N LEU A 118 6.59 9.79 -1.29
CA LEU A 118 5.34 10.13 -1.98
C LEU A 118 5.11 11.64 -1.92
N GLY A 119 4.74 12.24 -3.06
CA GLY A 119 4.35 13.64 -3.10
C GLY A 119 3.10 13.90 -2.25
N LEU A 120 3.02 15.04 -1.57
CA LEU A 120 1.90 15.37 -0.67
C LEU A 120 0.72 16.03 -1.42
N ASP A 121 0.44 15.58 -2.64
CA ASP A 121 -0.70 16.04 -3.43
C ASP A 121 -1.88 15.07 -3.26
N LEU A 122 -2.76 15.43 -2.33
CA LEU A 122 -3.81 14.59 -1.79
C LEU A 122 -5.18 15.21 -2.04
N ASP A 123 -6.15 14.39 -2.44
CA ASP A 123 -7.56 14.71 -2.36
C ASP A 123 -8.10 14.38 -0.98
N VAL A 124 -8.75 15.36 -0.35
CA VAL A 124 -9.40 15.20 0.96
C VAL A 124 -10.85 14.81 0.74
N GLY A 125 -11.21 13.61 1.20
CA GLY A 125 -12.58 13.13 1.19
C GLY A 125 -13.44 13.83 2.24
N ALA A 126 -14.74 13.83 2.02
CA ALA A 126 -15.69 14.36 3.01
C ALA A 126 -15.55 13.58 4.34
N PRO A 127 -15.55 14.29 5.48
CA PRO A 127 -15.53 13.64 6.79
C PRO A 127 -16.78 12.78 6.99
N VAL A 128 -16.61 11.63 7.62
CA VAL A 128 -17.69 10.71 8.00
C VAL A 128 -17.73 10.62 9.52
N VAL A 129 -18.89 10.87 10.11
CA VAL A 129 -19.10 10.73 11.56
C VAL A 129 -19.98 9.52 11.79
N ASP A 130 -19.47 8.57 12.58
CA ASP A 130 -20.22 7.39 12.97
C ASP A 130 -21.30 7.72 14.02
N PRO A 131 -22.31 6.85 14.20
CA PRO A 131 -23.36 7.06 15.20
C PRO A 131 -22.86 7.20 16.64
N ASP A 132 -21.68 6.69 16.96
CA ASP A 132 -21.02 6.80 18.27
C ASP A 132 -20.18 8.08 18.42
N GLY A 133 -20.18 8.95 17.40
CA GLY A 133 -19.42 10.19 17.39
C GLY A 133 -17.98 10.03 16.91
N TYR A 134 -17.57 8.85 16.45
CA TYR A 134 -16.24 8.63 15.89
C TYR A 134 -16.09 9.29 14.52
N LEU A 135 -15.13 10.21 14.38
CA LEU A 135 -14.88 10.95 13.14
C LEU A 135 -13.83 10.21 12.31
N ARG A 136 -14.08 10.04 11.01
CA ARG A 136 -13.13 9.55 10.00
C ARG A 136 -12.92 10.56 8.88
N VAL A 137 -11.67 10.78 8.52
CA VAL A 137 -11.26 11.60 7.38
C VAL A 137 -10.41 10.73 6.46
N ALA A 138 -10.64 10.82 5.15
CA ALA A 138 -9.86 10.11 4.15
C ALA A 138 -9.03 11.09 3.32
N GLN A 139 -7.77 10.75 3.04
CA GLN A 139 -6.91 11.47 2.10
C GLN A 139 -6.37 10.47 1.08
N THR A 140 -6.54 10.76 -0.21
CA THR A 140 -6.14 9.86 -1.31
C THR A 140 -5.09 10.55 -2.17
N TRP A 141 -3.99 9.87 -2.48
CA TRP A 141 -2.99 10.41 -3.41
C TRP A 141 -3.60 10.56 -4.80
N LYS A 142 -3.40 11.72 -5.43
CA LYS A 142 -3.87 11.96 -6.80
C LYS A 142 -3.08 11.17 -7.84
N SER A 143 -1.81 10.92 -7.56
CA SER A 143 -0.93 10.10 -8.39
C SER A 143 -1.05 8.61 -8.08
N THR A 144 -0.78 7.79 -9.08
CA THR A 144 -0.59 6.35 -8.93
C THR A 144 0.88 5.97 -9.06
N LEU A 145 1.23 4.78 -8.56
CA LEU A 145 2.52 4.14 -8.76
C LEU A 145 2.38 2.98 -9.73
N ASP A 146 3.25 2.88 -10.72
CA ASP A 146 3.21 1.79 -11.69
C ASP A 146 3.99 0.60 -11.15
N VAL A 147 3.30 -0.51 -10.95
CA VAL A 147 3.92 -1.78 -10.55
C VAL A 147 4.72 -2.31 -11.74
N VAL A 148 5.99 -2.65 -11.50
CA VAL A 148 6.87 -3.17 -12.54
C VAL A 148 6.30 -4.44 -13.18
N GLY A 149 6.60 -4.66 -14.47
CA GLY A 149 6.17 -5.86 -15.17
C GLY A 149 6.96 -7.14 -14.81
N ALA A 150 8.03 -7.02 -14.02
CA ALA A 150 8.88 -8.13 -13.65
C ALA A 150 8.36 -8.83 -12.39
N ALA A 151 8.21 -10.15 -12.44
CA ALA A 151 7.79 -10.94 -11.28
C ALA A 151 8.88 -10.98 -10.19
N GLY A 152 8.46 -11.03 -8.93
CA GLY A 152 9.36 -11.08 -7.79
C GLY A 152 8.67 -10.91 -6.44
N ILE A 153 9.46 -11.00 -5.37
CA ILE A 153 9.05 -10.76 -3.99
C ILE A 153 9.88 -9.62 -3.42
N TRP A 154 9.23 -8.73 -2.68
CA TRP A 154 9.84 -7.63 -1.94
C TRP A 154 9.27 -7.58 -0.53
N GLU A 155 10.10 -7.29 0.46
CA GLU A 155 9.59 -6.71 1.71
C GLU A 155 9.22 -5.26 1.42
N LEU A 156 8.00 -4.86 1.75
CA LEU A 156 7.51 -3.50 1.57
C LEU A 156 7.25 -2.87 2.93
N SER A 157 7.89 -1.75 3.23
CA SER A 157 7.51 -0.90 4.35
C SER A 157 6.85 0.38 3.85
N PHE A 158 5.79 0.81 4.51
CA PHE A 158 5.24 2.16 4.36
C PHE A 158 5.36 2.89 5.68
N VAL A 159 5.98 4.06 5.66
CA VAL A 159 6.11 4.94 6.83
C VAL A 159 5.35 6.22 6.54
N LEU A 160 4.48 6.59 7.47
CA LEU A 160 3.58 7.73 7.36
C LEU A 160 3.73 8.62 8.59
N THR A 161 4.10 9.87 8.38
CA THR A 161 4.04 10.89 9.44
C THR A 161 2.79 11.74 9.23
N VAL A 162 1.98 11.88 10.29
CA VAL A 162 0.80 12.74 10.30
C VAL A 162 0.87 13.75 11.43
N ARG A 163 0.33 14.94 11.17
CA ARG A 163 -0.07 15.91 12.20
C ARG A 163 -1.53 15.65 12.51
N ILE A 164 -1.84 15.31 13.76
CA ILE A 164 -3.21 15.11 14.22
C ILE A 164 -3.75 16.45 14.70
N LEU A 165 -4.92 16.86 14.25
CA LEU A 165 -5.56 18.11 14.63
C LEU A 165 -6.60 17.83 15.71
N ARG A 166 -6.50 18.54 16.84
CA ARG A 166 -7.41 18.42 17.98
C ARG A 166 -8.21 19.72 18.20
N ASP A 167 -9.36 19.60 18.85
CA ASP A 167 -10.25 20.74 19.13
C ASP A 167 -9.72 21.68 20.23
N ASP A 168 -8.85 21.17 21.10
CA ASP A 168 -8.08 21.94 22.08
C ASP A 168 -6.91 22.73 21.48
N GLY A 169 -6.71 22.63 20.15
CA GLY A 169 -5.64 23.27 19.40
C GLY A 169 -4.30 22.54 19.48
N SER A 170 -4.22 21.38 20.12
CA SER A 170 -3.02 20.55 20.09
C SER A 170 -2.84 19.88 18.73
N GLU A 171 -1.57 19.79 18.29
CA GLU A 171 -1.22 19.25 16.97
C GLU A 171 -0.07 18.23 17.03
N PRO A 172 -0.23 17.09 17.72
CA PRO A 172 0.86 16.13 17.85
C PRO A 172 1.25 15.53 16.49
N LEU A 173 2.56 15.42 16.28
CA LEU A 173 3.14 14.65 15.18
C LEU A 173 3.26 13.18 15.59
N ARG A 174 2.75 12.28 14.76
CA ARG A 174 2.85 10.84 14.97
C ARG A 174 3.35 10.14 13.71
N VAL A 175 4.15 9.10 13.94
CA VAL A 175 4.67 8.23 12.89
C VAL A 175 3.98 6.88 13.01
N PHE A 176 3.43 6.44 11.89
CA PHE A 176 2.78 5.15 11.72
C PHE A 176 3.47 4.36 10.61
N PHE A 177 3.39 3.04 10.66
CA PHE A 177 3.97 2.18 9.64
C PHE A 177 3.26 0.84 9.50
N PHE A 178 3.49 0.17 8.38
CA PHE A 178 3.30 -1.29 8.23
C PHE A 178 4.44 -1.83 7.34
N ASP A 179 4.80 -3.11 7.51
CA ASP A 179 5.93 -3.74 6.80
C ASP A 179 5.58 -5.17 6.32
N PRO A 180 4.65 -5.35 5.36
CA PRO A 180 4.28 -6.65 4.84
C PRO A 180 5.26 -7.13 3.78
N GLU A 181 5.27 -8.44 3.58
CA GLU A 181 5.80 -9.01 2.36
C GLU A 181 4.89 -8.63 1.17
N SER A 182 5.47 -8.53 -0.02
CA SER A 182 4.76 -8.18 -1.24
C SER A 182 5.27 -8.95 -2.45
N GLU A 183 4.38 -9.28 -3.38
CA GLU A 183 4.69 -10.06 -4.59
C GLU A 183 4.12 -9.38 -5.84
N VAL A 184 4.84 -9.49 -6.96
CA VAL A 184 4.33 -9.13 -8.30
C VAL A 184 4.26 -10.39 -9.17
N GLY A 185 3.08 -10.68 -9.75
CA GLY A 185 2.90 -11.69 -10.80
C GLY A 185 2.77 -13.16 -10.37
N GLY A 186 2.03 -13.44 -9.28
CA GLY A 186 1.92 -14.77 -8.64
C GLY A 186 1.51 -15.95 -9.54
N PRO A 187 1.84 -17.22 -9.14
CA PRO A 187 1.39 -17.81 -7.87
C PRO A 187 2.44 -18.56 -6.99
N SER A 188 3.73 -18.42 -7.30
CA SER A 188 4.88 -18.93 -6.55
C SER A 188 6.08 -18.44 -7.33
N THR A 189 6.99 -17.66 -6.74
CA THR A 189 8.25 -17.36 -7.45
C THR A 189 9.16 -18.59 -7.43
N VAL A 190 8.81 -19.55 -8.28
CA VAL A 190 9.55 -20.74 -8.76
C VAL A 190 9.84 -21.84 -7.72
N LYS A 191 8.93 -22.82 -7.57
CA LYS A 191 9.35 -24.23 -7.46
C LYS A 191 9.25 -24.87 -8.84
N ARG A 192 10.38 -24.95 -9.53
CA ARG A 192 10.56 -25.95 -10.60
C ARG A 192 11.14 -27.19 -9.94
N HIS A 193 10.38 -28.29 -9.96
CA HIS A 193 10.94 -29.62 -9.84
C HIS A 193 11.82 -29.93 -11.06
#